data_AF-A0A8I0MRZ4-F1
#
_entry.id   AF-A0A8I0MRZ4-F1
#
_cell.length_a   1.000
_cell.length_b   1.000
_cell.length_c   1.000
_cell.angle_alpha   90.00
_cell.angle_beta   90.00
_cell.angle_gamma   90.00
#
_symmetry.space_group_name_H-M   'P 1'
#
loop_
_entity.id
_entity.type
_entity.pdbx_description
1 polymer ?
#
loop_
_entity_poly.entity_id
_entity_poly.type
_entity_poly.pdbx_seq_one_letter_code
_entity_poly.pdbx_strand_id
1 'polypeptide(L)'
;MSHSSAPERASGAVITEWRPEDPAFWAQRGHRIASRNLWISVPCLLLAFCVWMLFSAVAVNLPKVGFNFTTEQLFMLTALPSVSGALLRVPYSFMVPVFGGRRWTAFSTGILIIPCVWLGFAVQDTSTPFSTFILISLLCGFAGANFASSMANISFFFPKQKQGGALGLNGGLGNMGVSVMQ
;
A
#
# COMPACT_ATOMS: atom_id res chain seq x y z
N MET A 1 -32.13 42.06 -4.43
CA MET A 1 -31.70 41.77 -3.04
C MET A 1 -30.72 40.60 -3.10
N SER A 2 -29.57 40.79 -2.48
CA SER A 2 -28.37 39.95 -2.57
C SER A 2 -28.62 38.52 -2.08
N HIS A 3 -28.42 37.52 -2.95
CA HIS A 3 -28.26 36.14 -2.51
C HIS A 3 -26.88 36.01 -1.86
N SER A 4 -26.85 36.08 -0.53
CA SER A 4 -25.66 35.79 0.26
C SER A 4 -25.36 34.30 0.14
N SER A 5 -24.37 33.92 -0.68
CA SER A 5 -23.82 32.57 -0.71
C SER A 5 -23.01 32.35 0.56
N ALA A 6 -23.61 31.70 1.55
CA ALA A 6 -22.87 31.24 2.72
C ALA A 6 -21.69 30.36 2.27
N PRO A 7 -20.50 30.49 2.87
CA PRO A 7 -19.35 29.66 2.52
C PRO A 7 -19.70 28.21 2.84
N GLU A 8 -19.77 27.39 1.79
CA GLU A 8 -19.96 25.96 1.89
C GLU A 8 -18.82 25.42 2.77
N ARG A 9 -19.14 25.06 4.03
CA ARG A 9 -18.18 24.40 4.91
C ARG A 9 -17.68 23.19 4.16
N ALA A 10 -16.37 23.17 3.87
CA ALA A 10 -15.67 22.05 3.26
C ALA A 10 -15.74 20.83 4.19
N SER A 11 -16.90 20.18 4.19
CA SER A 11 -17.08 18.81 4.64
C SER A 11 -16.01 17.96 3.96
N GLY A 12 -15.49 16.94 4.64
CA GLY A 12 -14.62 15.92 4.06
C GLY A 12 -15.33 15.06 3.00
N ALA A 13 -16.03 15.72 2.08
CA ALA A 13 -16.89 15.16 1.07
C ALA A 13 -16.09 14.67 -0.14
N VAL A 14 -16.71 13.75 -0.88
CA VAL A 14 -16.21 13.22 -2.15
C VAL A 14 -16.05 14.37 -3.15
N ILE A 15 -14.92 14.39 -3.87
CA ILE A 15 -14.64 15.42 -4.88
C ILE A 15 -15.51 15.12 -6.11
N THR A 16 -16.50 15.97 -6.38
CA THR A 16 -17.36 15.88 -7.57
C THR A 16 -16.77 16.61 -8.77
N GLU A 17 -16.07 17.71 -8.54
CA GLU A 17 -15.42 18.51 -9.58
C GLU A 17 -13.90 18.51 -9.40
N TRP A 18 -13.19 17.95 -10.39
CA TRP A 18 -11.73 17.83 -10.38
C TRP A 18 -11.13 18.22 -11.74
N ARG A 19 -10.46 19.38 -11.79
CA ARG A 19 -9.86 19.94 -13.01
C ARG A 19 -8.35 20.19 -12.81
N PRO A 20 -7.52 19.14 -12.69
CA PRO A 20 -6.10 19.30 -12.34
C PRO A 20 -5.27 20.01 -13.42
N GLU A 21 -5.74 20.01 -14.67
CA GLU A 21 -5.08 20.68 -15.81
C GLU A 21 -5.38 22.19 -15.89
N ASP A 22 -6.40 22.69 -15.18
CA ASP A 22 -6.72 24.12 -15.12
C ASP A 22 -5.78 24.82 -14.12
N PRO A 23 -4.91 25.76 -14.56
CA PRO A 23 -3.96 26.42 -13.68
C PRO A 23 -4.61 27.19 -12.52
N ALA A 24 -5.77 27.80 -12.75
CA ALA A 24 -6.48 28.56 -11.72
C ALA A 24 -7.04 27.62 -10.66
N PHE A 25 -7.67 26.51 -11.08
CA PHE A 25 -8.14 25.47 -10.16
C PHE A 25 -6.99 24.84 -9.37
N TRP A 26 -5.88 24.55 -10.04
CA TRP A 26 -4.71 23.95 -9.42
C TRP A 26 -4.11 24.84 -8.33
N ALA A 27 -3.96 26.14 -8.61
CA ALA A 27 -3.45 27.12 -7.67
C ALA A 27 -4.38 27.34 -6.47
N GLN A 28 -5.70 27.39 -6.70
CA GLN A 28 -6.68 27.67 -5.64
C GLN A 28 -6.93 26.47 -4.72
N ARG A 29 -7.05 25.25 -5.25
CA ARG A 29 -7.42 24.06 -4.47
C ARG A 29 -6.75 22.75 -4.88
N GLY A 30 -6.47 22.56 -6.17
CA GLY A 30 -5.98 21.27 -6.71
C GLY A 30 -4.67 20.83 -6.07
N HIS A 31 -3.67 21.72 -6.02
CA HIS A 31 -2.35 21.41 -5.48
C HIS A 31 -2.39 20.93 -4.01
N ARG A 32 -3.16 21.63 -3.17
CA ARG A 32 -3.27 21.29 -1.74
C ARG A 32 -3.90 19.91 -1.52
N ILE A 33 -4.94 19.60 -2.29
CA ILE A 33 -5.63 18.31 -2.22
C ILE A 33 -4.71 17.18 -2.74
N ALA A 34 -4.06 17.37 -3.88
CA ALA A 34 -3.16 16.40 -4.47
C ALA A 34 -1.96 16.10 -3.56
N SER A 35 -1.33 17.16 -3.02
CA SER A 35 -0.20 17.04 -2.09
C SER A 35 -0.58 16.26 -0.83
N ARG A 36 -1.74 16.54 -0.22
CA ARG A 36 -2.23 15.78 0.93
C ARG A 36 -2.43 14.29 0.60
N ASN A 37 -3.02 13.97 -0.55
CA ASN A 37 -3.22 12.57 -0.94
C ASN A 37 -1.89 11.87 -1.21
N LEU A 38 -0.93 12.54 -1.84
CA LEU A 38 0.41 12.01 -2.07
C LEU A 38 1.14 11.70 -0.76
N TRP A 39 1.17 12.65 0.18
CA TRP A 39 1.86 12.50 1.46
C TRP A 39 1.21 11.48 2.41
N ILE A 40 -0.05 11.11 2.18
CA ILE A 40 -0.69 9.97 2.85
C ILE A 40 -0.40 8.66 2.11
N SER A 41 -0.41 8.68 0.78
CA SER A 41 -0.14 7.49 -0.05
C SER A 41 1.29 6.96 0.14
N VAL A 42 2.28 7.85 0.23
CA VAL A 42 3.70 7.48 0.42
C VAL A 42 3.90 6.58 1.64
N PRO A 43 3.54 6.96 2.89
CA PRO A 43 3.73 6.10 4.05
C PRO A 43 2.87 4.84 3.99
N CYS A 44 1.65 4.89 3.46
CA CYS A 44 0.82 3.69 3.25
C CYS A 44 1.49 2.68 2.31
N LEU A 45 2.10 3.16 1.23
CA LEU A 45 2.80 2.31 0.27
C LEU A 45 4.13 1.81 0.86
N LEU A 46 4.88 2.65 1.55
CA LEU A 46 6.11 2.27 2.26
C LEU A 46 5.83 1.11 3.22
N LEU A 47 4.81 1.23 4.08
CA LEU A 47 4.41 0.15 4.99
C LEU A 47 4.01 -1.12 4.24
N ALA A 48 3.34 -1.00 3.09
CA ALA A 48 3.01 -2.17 2.28
C ALA A 48 4.27 -2.88 1.76
N PHE A 49 5.32 -2.16 1.37
CA PHE A 49 6.60 -2.78 1.00
C PHE A 49 7.31 -3.43 2.20
N CYS A 50 7.22 -2.85 3.40
CA CYS A 50 7.73 -3.51 4.61
C CYS A 50 7.06 -4.86 4.85
N VAL A 51 5.72 -4.90 4.78
CA VAL A 51 4.96 -6.16 4.98
C VAL A 51 5.20 -7.15 3.85
N TRP A 52 5.33 -6.68 2.61
CA TRP A 52 5.59 -7.54 1.47
C TRP A 52 6.91 -8.31 1.61
N MET A 53 7.96 -7.64 2.09
CA MET A 53 9.29 -8.22 2.27
C MET A 53 9.58 -8.74 3.68
N LEU A 54 8.55 -8.85 4.53
CA LEU A 54 8.69 -9.27 5.93
C LEU A 54 9.46 -10.59 6.10
N PHE A 55 9.21 -11.57 5.20
CA PHE A 55 9.87 -12.87 5.25
C PHE A 55 11.35 -12.83 4.89
N SER A 56 11.86 -11.80 4.19
CA SER A 56 13.31 -11.72 3.90
C SER A 56 14.14 -11.56 5.17
N ALA A 57 13.59 -10.90 6.20
CA ALA A 57 14.22 -10.78 7.51
C ALA A 57 13.82 -11.93 8.45
N VAL A 58 12.55 -12.34 8.45
CA VAL A 58 12.04 -13.36 9.39
C VAL A 58 12.59 -14.74 9.09
N ALA A 59 12.65 -15.17 7.82
CA ALA A 59 13.08 -16.53 7.46
C ALA A 59 14.50 -16.86 7.95
N VAL A 60 15.40 -15.86 7.99
CA VAL A 60 16.78 -16.00 8.48
C VAL A 60 16.83 -16.24 10.00
N ASN A 61 15.82 -15.79 10.73
CA ASN A 61 15.75 -15.87 12.19
C ASN A 61 14.88 -17.05 12.69
N LEU A 62 14.07 -17.68 11.84
CA LEU A 62 13.24 -18.84 12.21
C LEU A 62 14.06 -20.00 12.84
N PRO A 63 15.22 -20.41 12.30
CA PRO A 63 16.04 -21.45 12.94
C PRO A 63 16.58 -21.03 14.32
N LYS A 64 16.84 -19.74 14.51
CA LYS A 64 17.37 -19.20 15.78
C LYS A 64 16.35 -19.26 16.92
N VAL A 65 15.07 -19.34 16.59
CA VAL A 65 13.96 -19.46 17.57
C VAL A 65 13.42 -20.91 17.67
N GLY A 66 14.09 -21.87 17.04
CA GLY A 66 13.80 -23.31 17.21
C GLY A 66 12.99 -23.98 16.08
N PHE A 67 12.68 -23.29 14.99
CA PHE A 67 12.06 -23.93 13.82
C PHE A 67 13.08 -24.71 13.00
N ASN A 68 12.77 -25.96 12.66
CA ASN A 68 13.63 -26.83 11.86
C ASN A 68 13.14 -26.94 10.40
N PHE A 69 12.93 -25.80 9.74
CA PHE A 69 12.60 -25.77 8.31
C PHE A 69 13.85 -25.97 7.46
N THR A 70 13.70 -26.63 6.31
CA THR A 70 14.80 -26.80 5.36
C THR A 70 15.15 -25.47 4.70
N THR A 71 16.37 -25.33 4.17
CA THR A 71 16.78 -24.14 3.41
C THR A 71 15.82 -23.83 2.26
N GLU A 72 15.38 -24.86 1.54
CA GLU A 72 14.40 -24.72 0.46
C GLU A 72 13.06 -24.16 0.97
N GLN A 73 12.57 -24.65 2.10
CA GLN A 73 11.35 -24.15 2.74
C GLN A 73 11.48 -22.68 3.14
N LEU A 74 12.62 -22.28 3.71
CA LEU A 74 12.88 -20.89 4.08
C LEU A 74 12.91 -19.96 2.84
N PHE A 75 13.56 -20.37 1.75
CA PHE A 75 13.53 -19.64 0.48
C PHE A 75 12.13 -19.59 -0.14
N MET A 76 11.34 -20.66 0.00
CA MET A 76 9.97 -20.65 -0.49
C MET A 76 9.11 -19.60 0.24
N LEU A 77 9.30 -19.45 1.56
CA LEU A 77 8.60 -18.42 2.34
C LEU A 77 8.95 -16.98 1.91
N THR A 78 10.15 -16.74 1.38
CA THR A 78 10.54 -15.42 0.86
C THR A 78 10.05 -15.19 -0.58
N ALA A 79 9.84 -16.26 -1.36
CA ALA A 79 9.40 -16.18 -2.75
C ALA A 79 7.87 -16.06 -2.92
N LEU A 80 7.10 -16.80 -2.11
CA LEU A 80 5.63 -16.86 -2.19
C LEU A 80 4.89 -15.51 -2.14
N PRO A 81 5.31 -14.49 -1.35
CA PRO A 81 4.62 -13.20 -1.32
C PRO A 81 4.63 -12.51 -2.69
N SER A 82 5.66 -12.76 -3.50
CA SER A 82 5.73 -12.20 -4.86
C SER A 82 4.73 -12.84 -5.82
N VAL A 83 4.36 -14.11 -5.59
CA VAL A 83 3.39 -14.84 -6.43
C VAL A 83 1.99 -14.26 -6.24
N SER A 84 1.50 -14.23 -4.99
CA SER A 84 0.18 -13.67 -4.71
C SER A 84 0.13 -12.16 -5.01
N GLY A 85 1.20 -11.43 -4.71
CA GLY A 85 1.32 -10.01 -5.07
C GLY A 85 1.20 -9.76 -6.58
N ALA A 86 1.92 -10.52 -7.41
CA ALA A 86 1.84 -10.39 -8.86
C ALA A 86 0.43 -10.70 -9.40
N LEU A 87 -0.21 -11.77 -8.91
CA LEU A 87 -1.57 -12.14 -9.29
C LEU A 87 -2.60 -11.07 -8.92
N LEU A 88 -2.46 -10.45 -7.75
CA LEU A 88 -3.42 -9.49 -7.23
C LEU A 88 -3.22 -8.07 -7.75
N ARG A 89 -2.07 -7.73 -8.35
CA ARG A 89 -1.79 -6.39 -8.89
C ARG A 89 -2.84 -5.92 -9.90
N VAL A 90 -3.27 -6.79 -10.81
CA VAL A 90 -4.28 -6.46 -11.82
C VAL A 90 -5.65 -6.24 -11.18
N PRO A 91 -6.19 -7.15 -10.35
CA PRO A 91 -7.40 -6.87 -9.58
C PRO A 91 -7.34 -5.57 -8.78
N TYR A 92 -6.23 -5.31 -8.08
CA TYR A 92 -6.07 -4.13 -7.22
C TYR A 92 -6.12 -2.80 -7.98
N SER A 93 -5.65 -2.75 -9.23
CA SER A 93 -5.74 -1.53 -10.04
C SER A 93 -7.19 -1.16 -10.37
N PHE A 94 -8.08 -2.15 -10.52
CA PHE A 94 -9.50 -1.94 -10.76
C PHE A 94 -10.31 -1.58 -9.52
N MET A 95 -9.78 -1.83 -8.32
CA MET A 95 -10.52 -1.53 -7.07
C MET A 95 -10.58 -0.04 -6.76
N VAL A 96 -9.58 0.74 -7.19
CA VAL A 96 -9.52 2.19 -6.99
C VAL A 96 -10.69 2.93 -7.66
N PRO A 97 -11.00 2.72 -8.96
CA PRO A 97 -12.16 3.38 -9.58
C PRO A 97 -13.50 2.89 -9.02
N VAL A 98 -13.59 1.66 -8.51
CA VAL A 98 -14.84 1.10 -7.96
C VAL A 98 -15.14 1.63 -6.56
N PHE A 99 -14.16 1.61 -5.66
CA PHE A 99 -14.36 1.94 -4.25
C PHE A 99 -13.87 3.35 -3.87
N GLY A 100 -13.12 3.99 -4.76
CA GLY A 100 -12.44 5.26 -4.52
C GLY A 100 -11.12 5.08 -3.74
N GLY A 101 -10.12 5.91 -4.08
CA GLY A 101 -8.79 5.85 -3.49
C GLY A 101 -8.75 5.91 -1.97
N ARG A 102 -9.50 6.84 -1.36
CA ARG A 102 -9.51 7.02 0.11
C ARG A 102 -9.90 5.74 0.85
N ARG A 103 -10.97 5.07 0.40
CA ARG A 103 -11.51 3.87 1.06
C ARG A 103 -10.63 2.66 0.76
N TRP A 104 -10.22 2.51 -0.50
CA TRP A 104 -9.38 1.40 -0.90
C TRP A 104 -8.02 1.44 -0.23
N THR A 105 -7.34 2.58 -0.18
CA THR A 105 -6.04 2.70 0.52
C THR A 105 -6.17 2.40 2.01
N ALA A 106 -7.21 2.89 2.69
CA ALA A 106 -7.43 2.57 4.09
C ALA A 106 -7.67 1.06 4.31
N PHE A 107 -8.49 0.45 3.46
CA PHE A 107 -8.77 -0.99 3.52
C PHE A 107 -7.53 -1.82 3.22
N SER A 108 -6.86 -1.57 2.09
CA SER A 108 -5.70 -2.34 1.64
C SER A 108 -4.47 -2.18 2.53
N THR A 109 -4.35 -1.08 3.26
CA THR A 109 -3.35 -0.93 4.35
C THR A 109 -3.82 -1.62 5.63
N GLY A 110 -5.10 -1.48 6.00
CA GLY A 110 -5.64 -2.05 7.24
C GLY A 110 -5.62 -3.58 7.28
N ILE A 111 -5.90 -4.25 6.17
CA ILE A 111 -5.86 -5.72 6.09
C ILE A 111 -4.46 -6.30 6.33
N LEU A 112 -3.39 -5.50 6.15
CA LEU A 112 -2.01 -5.94 6.37
C LEU A 112 -1.69 -6.16 7.86
N ILE A 113 -2.52 -5.63 8.76
CA ILE A 113 -2.41 -5.93 10.19
C ILE A 113 -2.59 -7.42 10.45
N ILE A 114 -3.43 -8.10 9.68
CA ILE A 114 -3.74 -9.52 9.84
C ILE A 114 -2.47 -10.39 9.74
N PRO A 115 -1.71 -10.39 8.61
CA PRO A 115 -0.49 -11.18 8.53
C PRO A 115 0.60 -10.72 9.51
N CYS A 116 0.70 -9.42 9.83
CA CYS A 116 1.68 -8.94 10.81
C CYS A 116 1.44 -9.48 12.21
N VAL A 117 0.20 -9.38 12.71
CA VAL A 117 -0.17 -9.89 14.04
C VAL A 117 -0.08 -11.41 14.06
N TRP A 118 -0.59 -12.08 13.02
CA TRP A 118 -0.57 -13.53 12.95
C TRP A 118 0.86 -14.08 12.92
N LEU A 119 1.76 -13.47 12.15
CA LEU A 119 3.17 -13.84 12.15
C LEU A 119 3.80 -13.65 13.52
N GLY A 120 3.48 -12.54 14.21
CA GLY A 120 3.98 -12.25 15.55
C GLY A 120 3.68 -13.36 16.56
N PHE A 121 2.51 -13.99 16.50
CA PHE A 121 2.20 -15.16 17.33
C PHE A 121 2.80 -16.46 16.78
N ALA A 122 2.74 -16.66 15.46
CA ALA A 122 3.23 -17.88 14.81
C ALA A 122 4.72 -18.13 15.07
N VAL A 123 5.55 -17.08 15.12
CA VAL A 123 7.00 -17.23 15.37
C VAL A 123 7.34 -17.58 16.83
N GLN A 124 6.40 -17.44 17.75
CA GLN A 124 6.61 -17.74 19.18
C GLN A 124 6.31 -19.20 19.53
N ASP A 125 5.59 -19.92 18.67
CA ASP A 125 5.20 -21.31 18.88
C ASP A 125 5.84 -22.23 17.83
N THR A 126 6.85 -22.99 18.23
CA THR A 126 7.59 -23.92 17.36
C THR A 126 6.76 -25.12 16.89
N SER A 127 5.57 -25.34 17.46
CA SER A 127 4.60 -26.32 16.95
C SER A 127 3.83 -25.80 15.73
N THR A 128 3.96 -24.51 15.40
CA THR A 128 3.31 -23.91 14.23
C THR A 128 3.77 -24.62 12.94
N PRO A 129 2.84 -25.21 12.17
CA PRO A 129 3.20 -25.99 11.00
C PRO A 129 3.68 -25.09 9.86
N PHE A 130 4.50 -25.65 8.98
CA PHE A 130 5.01 -24.96 7.80
C PHE A 130 3.89 -24.41 6.89
N SER A 131 2.75 -25.11 6.80
CA SER A 131 1.57 -24.65 6.06
C SER A 131 1.01 -23.32 6.58
N THR A 132 1.06 -23.06 7.88
CA THR A 132 0.67 -21.77 8.45
C THR A 132 1.59 -20.65 7.96
N PHE A 133 2.90 -20.88 7.91
CA PHE A 133 3.85 -19.91 7.35
C PHE A 133 3.64 -19.68 5.85
N ILE A 134 3.28 -20.71 5.08
CA ILE A 134 2.87 -20.54 3.67
C ILE A 134 1.68 -19.60 3.55
N LEU A 135 0.63 -19.80 4.36
CA LEU A 135 -0.57 -18.95 4.32
C LEU A 135 -0.22 -17.50 4.70
N ILE A 136 0.54 -17.29 5.77
CA ILE A 136 0.98 -15.95 6.17
C ILE A 136 1.84 -15.31 5.07
N SER A 137 2.74 -16.06 4.45
CA SER A 137 3.58 -15.60 3.34
C SER A 137 2.75 -15.15 2.13
N LEU A 138 1.74 -15.94 1.74
CA LEU A 138 0.81 -15.55 0.69
C LEU A 138 -0.01 -14.30 1.06
N LEU A 139 -0.41 -14.15 2.32
CA LEU A 139 -1.10 -12.96 2.82
C LEU A 139 -0.21 -11.72 2.80
N CYS A 140 1.08 -11.84 3.15
CA CYS A 140 2.04 -10.73 3.01
C CYS A 140 2.12 -10.24 1.55
N GLY A 141 1.91 -11.13 0.58
CA GLY A 141 1.89 -10.76 -0.84
C GLY A 141 0.75 -9.82 -1.24
N PHE A 142 -0.35 -9.75 -0.48
CA PHE A 142 -1.40 -8.73 -0.72
C PHE A 142 -0.82 -7.31 -0.63
N ALA A 143 0.17 -7.10 0.25
CA ALA A 143 0.87 -5.83 0.37
C ALA A 143 1.62 -5.45 -0.91
N GLY A 144 2.18 -6.43 -1.64
CA GLY A 144 2.84 -6.22 -2.94
C GLY A 144 1.89 -5.78 -4.06
N ALA A 145 0.59 -6.03 -3.92
CA ALA A 145 -0.45 -5.56 -4.85
C ALA A 145 -0.85 -4.09 -4.61
N ASN A 146 -0.61 -3.55 -3.41
CA ASN A 146 -0.92 -2.15 -3.09
C ASN A 146 -0.21 -1.18 -4.01
N PHE A 147 0.97 -1.52 -4.53
CA PHE A 147 1.71 -0.72 -5.51
C PHE A 147 0.86 -0.35 -6.74
N ALA A 148 0.19 -1.32 -7.36
CA ALA A 148 -0.61 -1.07 -8.55
C ALA A 148 -1.78 -0.11 -8.25
N SER A 149 -2.48 -0.34 -7.14
CA SER A 149 -3.60 0.53 -6.73
C SER A 149 -3.13 1.94 -6.30
N SER A 150 -2.02 2.05 -5.57
CA SER A 150 -1.49 3.33 -5.10
C SER A 150 -1.02 4.21 -6.26
N MET A 151 -0.29 3.62 -7.21
CA MET A 151 0.18 4.34 -8.40
C MET A 151 -0.98 4.78 -9.30
N ALA A 152 -1.95 3.89 -9.54
CA ALA A 152 -3.17 4.23 -10.27
C ALA A 152 -3.91 5.41 -9.60
N ASN A 153 -4.14 5.32 -8.29
CA ASN A 153 -4.82 6.37 -7.54
C ASN A 153 -4.11 7.73 -7.61
N ILE A 154 -2.79 7.78 -7.35
CA ILE A 154 -2.03 9.03 -7.34
C ILE A 154 -1.97 9.71 -8.71
N SER A 155 -1.96 8.94 -9.80
CA SER A 155 -1.95 9.51 -11.15
C SER A 155 -3.14 10.43 -11.42
N PHE A 156 -4.33 10.13 -10.87
CA PHE A 156 -5.54 10.96 -11.06
C PHE A 156 -5.46 12.31 -10.33
N PHE A 157 -4.61 12.44 -9.31
CA PHE A 157 -4.49 13.67 -8.52
C PHE A 157 -3.57 14.72 -9.11
N PHE A 158 -2.73 14.38 -10.11
CA PHE A 158 -1.75 15.32 -10.64
C PHE A 158 -1.99 15.58 -12.14
N PRO A 159 -1.76 16.82 -12.62
CA PRO A 159 -1.77 17.10 -14.06
C PRO A 159 -0.63 16.35 -14.75
N LYS A 160 -0.78 16.05 -16.03
CA LYS A 160 0.19 15.24 -16.81
C LYS A 160 1.63 15.73 -16.67
N GLN A 161 1.84 17.04 -16.65
CA GLN A 161 3.17 17.65 -16.49
C GLN A 161 3.86 17.33 -15.15
N LYS A 162 3.09 17.05 -14.09
CA LYS A 162 3.59 16.77 -12.73
C LYS A 162 3.48 15.29 -12.34
N GLN A 163 2.80 14.47 -13.14
CA GLN A 163 2.59 13.05 -12.85
C GLN A 163 3.89 12.28 -12.71
N GLY A 164 4.88 12.52 -13.59
CA GLY A 164 6.18 11.84 -13.51
C GLY A 164 6.86 12.02 -12.14
N GLY A 165 6.90 13.25 -11.63
CA GLY A 165 7.46 13.54 -10.32
C GLY A 165 6.64 12.95 -9.17
N ALA A 166 5.31 13.05 -9.22
CA ALA A 166 4.44 12.51 -8.17
C ALA A 166 4.48 10.98 -8.08
N LEU A 167 4.43 10.30 -9.22
CA LEU A 167 4.55 8.85 -9.32
C LEU A 167 5.96 8.39 -8.94
N GLY A 168 6.99 9.12 -9.36
CA GLY A 168 8.38 8.87 -8.97
C GLY A 168 8.58 8.97 -7.46
N LEU A 169 8.00 9.99 -6.81
CA LEU A 169 8.07 10.14 -5.36
C LEU A 169 7.31 9.03 -4.62
N ASN A 170 6.06 8.76 -5.04
CA ASN A 170 5.23 7.73 -4.41
C ASN A 170 5.86 6.34 -4.54
N GLY A 171 6.24 5.95 -5.76
CA GLY A 171 6.86 4.66 -6.03
C GLY A 171 8.27 4.55 -5.46
N GLY A 172 9.09 5.59 -5.59
CA GLY A 172 10.46 5.62 -5.09
C GLY A 172 10.52 5.51 -3.57
N LEU A 173 9.81 6.39 -2.86
CA LEU A 173 9.75 6.32 -1.39
C LEU A 173 9.03 5.06 -0.90
N GLY A 174 8.05 4.56 -1.66
CA GLY A 174 7.39 3.29 -1.38
C GLY A 174 8.37 2.11 -1.37
N ASN A 175 9.23 2.00 -2.39
CA ASN A 175 10.23 0.92 -2.46
C ASN A 175 11.27 0.98 -1.34
N MET A 176 11.52 2.15 -0.73
CA MET A 176 12.40 2.24 0.45
C MET A 176 11.89 1.42 1.63
N GLY A 177 10.60 1.07 1.67
CA GLY A 177 10.04 0.19 2.71
C GLY A 177 10.73 -1.18 2.75
N VAL A 178 11.27 -1.67 1.64
CA VAL A 178 12.07 -2.91 1.61
C VAL A 178 13.35 -2.74 2.43
N SER A 179 14.09 -1.66 2.19
CA SER A 179 15.34 -1.38 2.89
C SER A 179 15.13 -1.03 4.37
N VAL A 180 14.02 -0.37 4.73
CA VAL A 180 13.68 -0.09 6.13
C VAL A 180 13.35 -1.36 6.91
N MET A 181 12.92 -2.43 6.22
CA MET A 181 12.60 -3.73 6.82
C MET A 181 13.83 -4.63 7.01
N GLN A 182 14.90 -4.41 6.26
CA GLN A 182 16.13 -5.21 6.30
C GLN A 182 17.10 -4.69 7.35
#